data_AF-A0A7T6ZE61-F1
#
_entry.id   AF-A0A7T6ZE61-F1
#
_cell.length_a   1.000
_cell.length_b   1.000
_cell.length_c   1.000
_cell.angle_alpha   90.00
_cell.angle_beta   90.00
_cell.angle_gamma   90.00
#
_symmetry.space_group_name_H-M   'P 1'
#
loop_
_entity.id
_entity.type
_entity.pdbx_description
1 polymer ?
#
loop_
_entity_poly.entity_id
_entity_poly.type
_entity_poly.pdbx_seq_one_letter_code
_entity_poly.pdbx_strand_id
1 'polypeptide(L)'
;MNGKLLFMFTHIAVMFVLSVEMSEGKSPPIAKQGHLSFDQWNFQQNGLTNLDGEWEFYWEQLLEPGDFAGGERPPFLIIWMFPTPGISHP
;
A
#
# COMPACT_ATOMS: atom_id res chain seq x y z
N MET A 1 12.76 1.92 52.01
CA MET A 1 12.66 1.50 50.59
C MET A 1 14.08 1.22 50.11
N ASN A 2 14.37 0.00 49.67
CA ASN A 2 15.76 -0.49 49.59
C ASN A 2 16.36 -0.16 48.22
N GLY A 3 17.61 0.32 48.17
CA GLY A 3 18.26 0.74 46.91
C GLY A 3 18.26 -0.34 45.82
N LYS A 4 18.38 -1.62 46.20
CA LYS A 4 18.25 -2.76 45.29
C LYS A 4 16.89 -2.83 44.57
N LEU A 5 15.81 -2.48 45.27
CA LEU A 5 14.46 -2.48 44.70
C LEU A 5 14.33 -1.39 43.62
N LEU A 6 14.92 -0.21 43.87
CA LEU A 6 14.94 0.91 42.92
C LEU A 6 15.75 0.57 41.65
N PHE A 7 16.89 -0.10 41.80
CA PHE A 7 17.71 -0.57 40.67
C PHE A 7 16.99 -1.64 39.82
N MET A 8 16.19 -2.50 40.45
CA MET A 8 15.43 -3.52 39.74
C MET A 8 14.30 -2.91 38.92
N PHE A 9 13.53 -1.98 39.50
CA PHE A 9 12.46 -1.28 38.79
C PHE A 9 12.98 -0.43 37.63
N THR A 10 14.13 0.23 37.80
CA THR A 10 14.75 1.02 36.72
C THR A 10 15.22 0.15 35.56
N HIS A 11 15.87 -0.99 35.82
CA HIS A 11 16.27 -1.92 34.76
C HIS A 11 15.07 -2.53 34.03
N ILE A 12 14.03 -2.91 34.76
CA ILE A 12 12.79 -3.43 34.17
C ILE A 12 12.14 -2.37 33.28
N ALA A 13 12.06 -1.12 33.74
CA ALA A 13 11.54 -0.02 32.95
C ALA A 13 12.38 0.23 31.67
N VAL A 14 13.71 0.16 31.77
CA VAL A 14 14.62 0.33 30.62
C VAL A 14 14.44 -0.80 29.60
N MET A 15 14.36 -2.06 30.05
CA MET A 15 14.09 -3.21 29.16
C MET A 15 12.71 -3.09 28.47
N PHE A 16 11.70 -2.59 29.18
CA PHE A 16 10.37 -2.42 28.63
C PHE A 16 10.32 -1.33 27.56
N VAL A 17 11.05 -0.22 27.77
CA VAL A 17 11.19 0.87 26.79
C VAL A 17 11.97 0.42 25.54
N LEU A 18 12.99 -0.42 25.72
CA LEU A 18 13.77 -0.97 24.60
C LEU A 18 13.03 -2.06 23.80
N SER A 19 11.99 -2.65 24.38
CA SER A 19 11.19 -3.72 23.75
C SER A 19 10.00 -3.19 22.93
N VAL A 20 9.84 -1.87 22.83
CA VAL A 20 8.87 -1.28 21.92
C VAL A 20 9.44 -1.35 20.50
N GLU A 21 9.38 -2.53 19.90
CA GLU A 21 9.27 -2.63 18.45
C GLU A 21 7.86 -2.14 18.10
N MET A 22 7.75 -0.82 17.95
CA MET A 22 6.60 -0.20 17.34
C MET A 22 6.57 -0.70 15.90
N SER A 23 5.81 -1.77 15.65
CA SER A 23 5.41 -2.12 14.29
C SER A 23 4.50 -1.00 13.80
N GLU A 24 5.09 0.12 13.38
CA GLU A 24 4.42 1.05 12.48
C GLU A 24 4.06 0.23 11.24
N GLY A 25 2.78 -0.19 11.17
CA GLY A 25 2.25 -0.84 9.99
C GLY A 25 2.55 0.07 8.81
N LYS A 26 3.48 -0.35 7.94
CA LYS A 26 3.88 0.43 6.78
C LYS A 26 2.62 0.72 5.98
N SER A 27 2.39 1.98 5.64
CA SER A 27 1.23 2.32 4.82
C SER A 27 1.33 1.59 3.47
N PRO A 28 0.23 1.00 2.98
CA PRO A 28 0.17 0.40 1.66
C PRO A 28 0.72 1.34 0.57
N PRO A 29 1.48 0.83 -0.41
CA PRO A 29 1.87 1.64 -1.56
C PRO A 29 0.62 2.02 -2.37
N ILE A 30 0.60 3.23 -2.91
CA ILE A 30 -0.50 3.78 -3.72
C ILE A 30 0.06 4.14 -5.10
N ALA A 31 -0.66 3.80 -6.15
CA ALA A 31 -0.25 4.08 -7.52
C ALA A 31 -0.25 5.59 -7.76
N LYS A 32 0.82 6.10 -8.37
CA LYS A 32 0.97 7.51 -8.73
C LYS A 32 1.40 7.61 -10.18
N GLN A 33 0.66 8.39 -10.98
CA GLN A 33 0.94 8.56 -12.40
C GLN A 33 0.96 7.23 -13.16
N GLY A 34 0.09 6.29 -12.77
CA GLY A 34 0.03 4.94 -13.33
C GLY A 34 1.14 3.98 -12.88
N HIS A 35 2.01 4.38 -11.94
CA HIS A 35 3.08 3.53 -11.41
C HIS A 35 2.85 3.14 -9.95
N LEU A 36 2.93 1.85 -9.66
CA LEU A 36 2.88 1.29 -8.31
C LEU A 36 4.12 0.43 -8.08
N SER A 37 4.96 0.82 -7.11
CA SER A 37 6.17 0.06 -6.74
C SER A 37 5.99 -0.66 -5.41
N PHE A 38 6.45 -1.91 -5.38
CA PHE A 38 6.50 -2.77 -4.19
C PHE A 38 7.94 -2.99 -3.69
N ASP A 39 8.93 -2.23 -4.18
CA ASP A 39 10.35 -2.44 -3.85
C ASP A 39 10.62 -2.34 -2.34
N GLN A 40 9.76 -1.61 -1.64
CA GLN A 40 9.82 -1.33 -0.22
C GLN A 40 8.80 -2.16 0.59
N TRP A 41 7.99 -3.01 -0.05
CA TRP A 41 6.93 -3.78 0.58
C TRP A 41 7.38 -5.21 0.85
N ASN A 42 7.39 -5.62 2.12
CA ASN A 42 7.70 -6.99 2.50
C ASN A 42 6.40 -7.76 2.69
N PHE A 43 6.02 -8.60 1.73
CA PHE A 43 4.75 -9.34 1.79
C PHE A 43 4.65 -10.33 2.96
N GLN A 44 5.79 -10.84 3.46
CA GLN A 44 5.81 -11.74 4.62
C GLN A 44 5.53 -11.00 5.93
N GLN A 45 6.01 -9.76 6.06
CA GLN A 45 5.83 -8.95 7.28
C GLN A 45 4.60 -8.04 7.22
N ASN A 46 4.32 -7.47 6.05
CA ASN A 46 3.27 -6.47 5.84
C ASN A 46 1.99 -7.08 5.26
N GLY A 47 2.03 -8.33 4.78
CA GLY A 47 0.88 -9.05 4.24
C GLY A 47 0.49 -8.63 2.82
N LEU A 48 -0.73 -9.03 2.44
CA LEU A 48 -1.36 -8.61 1.20
C LEU A 48 -1.69 -7.12 1.25
N THR A 49 -1.66 -6.50 0.08
CA THR A 49 -1.91 -5.07 -0.07
C THR A 49 -2.80 -4.81 -1.28
N ASN A 50 -3.59 -3.74 -1.21
CA ASN A 50 -4.46 -3.34 -2.30
C ASN A 50 -3.66 -2.63 -3.39
N LEU A 51 -4.22 -2.64 -4.59
CA LEU A 51 -3.68 -1.92 -5.75
C LEU A 51 -4.35 -0.55 -5.86
N ASP A 52 -4.38 0.20 -4.75
CA ASP A 52 -5.10 1.48 -4.67
C ASP A 52 -4.37 2.57 -5.46
N GLY A 53 -5.14 3.51 -6.05
CA GLY A 53 -4.61 4.65 -6.79
C GLY A 53 -5.36 4.91 -8.09
N GLU A 54 -4.66 5.48 -9.07
CA GLU A 54 -5.19 5.78 -10.40
C GLU A 54 -5.36 4.52 -11.25
N TRP A 55 -6.49 4.39 -11.95
CA TRP A 55 -6.79 3.29 -12.86
C TRP A 55 -7.29 3.82 -14.22
N GLU A 56 -6.86 3.18 -15.31
CA GLU A 56 -7.35 3.44 -16.67
C GLU A 56 -8.13 2.20 -17.16
N PHE A 57 -9.29 2.42 -17.78
CA PHE A 57 -10.13 1.36 -18.33
C PHE A 57 -10.57 1.69 -19.74
N TYR A 58 -10.51 0.68 -20.61
CA TYR A 58 -10.76 0.81 -22.04
C TYR A 58 -11.90 -0.13 -22.42
N TRP A 59 -13.13 0.41 -22.46
CA TRP A 59 -14.32 -0.37 -22.80
C TRP A 59 -14.31 -0.78 -24.27
N GLU A 60 -14.62 -2.05 -24.56
CA GLU A 60 -14.71 -2.61 -25.92
C GLU A 60 -13.46 -2.42 -26.79
N GLN A 61 -12.32 -2.14 -26.16
CA GLN A 61 -11.02 -2.00 -26.82
C GLN A 61 -10.12 -3.15 -26.41
N LEU A 62 -9.57 -3.85 -27.39
CA LEU A 62 -8.50 -4.81 -27.17
C LEU A 62 -7.18 -4.10 -27.43
N LEU A 63 -6.48 -3.72 -26.36
CA LEU A 63 -5.17 -3.08 -26.44
C LEU A 63 -4.07 -4.13 -26.27
N GLU A 64 -3.08 -4.07 -27.15
CA GLU A 64 -1.86 -4.86 -27.08
C GLU A 64 -0.74 -4.07 -26.37
N PRO A 65 0.29 -4.73 -25.81
CA PRO A 65 1.42 -4.03 -25.19
C PRO A 65 2.08 -2.99 -26.11
N GLY A 66 2.04 -3.22 -27.44
CA GLY A 66 2.54 -2.30 -28.45
C GLY A 66 1.81 -0.95 -28.49
N ASP A 67 0.53 -0.91 -28.13
CA ASP A 67 -0.29 0.31 -28.14
C ASP A 67 0.16 1.34 -27.09
N PHE A 68 0.98 0.92 -26.11
CA PHE A 68 1.56 1.78 -25.08
C PHE A 68 3.01 2.20 -25.38
N ALA A 69 3.64 1.66 -26.43
CA ALA A 69 5.07 1.85 -26.71
C ALA A 69 5.42 3.27 -27.22
N GLY A 70 4.43 4.06 -27.64
CA GLY A 70 4.61 5.39 -28.22
C GLY A 70 4.46 6.56 -27.25
N GLY A 71 4.13 6.32 -25.98
CA GLY A 71 3.82 7.38 -25.00
C GLY A 71 2.51 8.15 -25.26
N GLU A 72 1.89 7.94 -26.42
CA GLU A 72 0.51 8.33 -26.68
C GLU A 72 -0.42 7.37 -25.93
N ARG A 73 -1.24 7.91 -25.03
CA ARG A 73 -2.24 7.09 -24.35
C ARG A 73 -3.38 6.80 -25.33
N PRO A 74 -3.77 5.54 -25.49
CA PRO A 74 -4.97 5.23 -26.25
C PRO A 74 -6.16 6.00 -25.64
N PRO A 75 -7.14 6.39 -26.47
CA PRO A 75 -8.29 7.13 -25.99
C PRO A 75 -9.10 6.25 -25.03
N PHE A 76 -8.93 6.48 -23.73
CA PHE A 76 -9.85 5.96 -22.73
C PHE A 76 -11.11 6.84 -22.77
N LEU A 77 -12.27 6.19 -22.90
CA LEU A 77 -13.53 6.91 -22.78
C LEU A 77 -13.63 7.43 -21.34
N ILE A 78 -13.69 8.75 -21.18
CA ILE A 78 -14.12 9.38 -19.92
C ILE A 78 -15.65 9.26 -19.87
N ILE A 79 -16.14 8.03 -19.75
CA ILE A 79 -17.54 7.72 -19.46
C ILE A 79 -17.74 7.98 -17.96
N TRP A 80 -17.80 9.27 -17.60
CA TRP A 80 -18.17 9.83 -16.29
C TRP A 80 -18.11 8.85 -15.09
N MET A 81 -16.96 8.83 -14.39
CA MET A 81 -16.77 8.25 -13.06
C MET A 81 -17.17 6.76 -12.94
N PHE A 82 -16.22 5.85 -13.14
CA PHE A 82 -16.41 4.43 -12.83
C PHE A 82 -16.94 4.26 -11.39
N PRO A 83 -18.17 3.75 -11.17
CA PRO A 83 -18.45 3.09 -9.91
C PRO A 83 -17.50 1.88 -9.85
N THR A 84 -16.92 1.66 -8.67
CA THR A 84 -15.95 0.59 -8.41
C THR A 84 -16.32 -0.72 -9.11
N PRO A 85 -15.37 -1.42 -9.76
CA PRO A 85 -15.63 -2.73 -10.36
C PRO A 85 -16.20 -3.66 -9.28
N GLY A 86 -17.47 -4.05 -9.39
CA GLY A 86 -18.14 -4.89 -8.39
C GLY A 86 -19.63 -4.69 -8.19
N ILE A 87 -20.27 -3.65 -8.74
CA ILE A 87 -21.73 -3.54 -8.72
C ILE A 87 -22.30 -4.04 -10.05
N SER A 88 -22.78 -5.27 -10.04
CA SER A 88 -23.71 -5.77 -11.05
C SER A 88 -25.02 -4.99 -10.92
N HIS A 89 -25.36 -4.18 -11.92
CA HIS A 89 -26.73 -3.73 -12.08
C HIS A 89 -27.55 -4.82 -12.81
N PRO A 90 -28.82 -5.03 -12.41
CA PRO A 90 -29.72 -6.05 -12.96
C PRO A 90 -30.10 -5.81 -14.42
#